data_AF-A0A7K7E309-F1
#
_entry.id   AF-A0A7K7E309-F1
#
_cell.length_a   1.000
_cell.length_b   1.000
_cell.length_c   1.000
_cell.angle_alpha   90.00
_cell.angle_beta   90.00
_cell.angle_gamma   90.00
#
_symmetry.space_group_name_H-M   'P 1'
#
loop_
_entity.id
_entity.type
_entity.pdbx_description
1 polymer ?
#
loop_
_entity_poly.entity_id
_entity_poly.type
_entity_poly.pdbx_seq_one_letter_code
_entity_poly.pdbx_strand_id
1 'polypeptide(L)' 'MERLGLGRQFRRLAPRLDGAFRADGVFAHDRLRFVDFLDDVEELLEEVAWQEWGNKEAVDGFEEYILQHYSG' A
#
# COMPACT_ATOMS: atom_id res chain seq x y z
N MET A 1 -25.18 -2.90 -10.75
CA MET A 1 -24.47 -3.00 -9.46
C MET A 1 -23.09 -2.43 -9.70
N GLU A 2 -22.87 -1.18 -9.29
CA GLU A 2 -21.55 -0.57 -9.38
C GLU A 2 -20.59 -1.43 -8.53
N ARG A 3 -19.53 -1.93 -9.16
CA ARG A 3 -18.38 -2.49 -8.43
C ARG A 3 -17.88 -1.37 -7.54
N LEU A 4 -18.30 -1.37 -6.28
CA LEU A 4 -17.71 -0.53 -5.25
C LEU A 4 -16.22 -0.84 -5.31
N GLY A 5 -15.44 0.08 -5.89
CA GLY A 5 -14.01 -0.08 -6.05
C GLY A 5 -13.32 -0.22 -4.70
N LEU A 6 -11.99 -0.17 -4.70
CA LEU A 6 -11.13 -0.37 -3.52
C LEU A 6 -11.44 0.54 -2.30
N GLY A 7 -12.38 1.48 -2.42
CA GLY A 7 -12.85 2.38 -1.38
C GLY A 7 -13.32 1.73 -0.08
N ARG A 8 -13.83 0.49 -0.10
CA ARG A 8 -14.13 -0.24 1.15
C ARG A 8 -12.87 -0.73 1.85
N GLN A 9 -11.85 -1.12 1.10
CA GLN A 9 -10.56 -1.56 1.61
C GLN A 9 -9.70 -0.41 2.08
N PHE A 10 -9.85 0.80 1.52
CA PHE A 10 -9.17 1.99 2.02
C PHE A 10 -9.46 2.26 3.51
N ARG A 11 -10.68 1.96 3.98
CA ARG A 11 -11.00 2.05 5.42
C ARG A 11 -10.29 1.00 6.28
N ARG A 12 -9.89 -0.14 5.71
CA ARG A 12 -9.10 -1.18 6.39
C ARG A 12 -7.59 -0.88 6.33
N LEU A 13 -7.14 -0.27 5.24
CA LEU A 13 -5.76 0.15 5.00
C LEU A 13 -5.37 1.36 5.84
N ALA A 14 -6.22 2.39 5.92
CA ALA A 14 -5.87 3.66 6.55
C ALA A 14 -5.34 3.53 8.00
N PRO A 15 -5.96 2.75 8.90
CA PRO A 15 -5.44 2.57 10.26
C PRO A 15 -4.09 1.85 10.32
N ARG A 16 -3.72 1.07 9.31
CA ARG A 16 -2.41 0.40 9.23
C ARG A 16 -1.30 1.34 8.73
N LEU A 17 -1.69 2.46 8.13
CA LEU A 17 -0.80 3.55 7.74
C LEU A 17 -0.68 4.63 8.83
N ASP A 18 -1.41 4.50 9.94
CA ASP A 18 -1.29 5.42 11.08
C ASP A 18 0.12 5.34 11.67
N GLY A 19 0.83 6.47 11.67
CA GLY A 19 2.24 6.57 12.10
C GLY A 19 3.23 6.71 10.95
N ALA A 20 2.86 6.30 9.72
CA ALA A 20 3.65 6.55 8.52
C ALA A 20 3.60 8.03 8.11
N PHE A 21 2.50 8.72 8.41
CA PHE A 21 2.30 10.14 8.09
C PHE A 21 2.17 10.97 9.36
N ARG A 22 2.89 12.08 9.41
CA ARG A 22 2.68 13.16 10.38
C ARG A 22 1.38 13.90 10.06
N ALA A 23 0.89 14.66 11.03
CA ALA A 23 -0.35 15.43 10.90
C ALA A 23 -0.33 16.48 9.77
N ASP A 24 0.86 16.87 9.30
CA ASP A 24 1.07 17.77 8.16
C ASP A 24 1.13 17.04 6.80
N GLY A 25 0.89 15.72 6.79
CA GLY A 25 0.98 14.87 5.60
C GLY A 25 2.41 14.48 5.24
N VAL A 26 3.41 14.90 6.01
CA VAL A 26 4.80 14.49 5.80
C VAL A 26 4.97 13.03 6.23
N PHE A 27 5.49 12.21 5.33
CA PHE A 27 5.86 10.83 5.64
C PHE A 27 7.00 10.82 6.68
N ALA A 28 6.71 10.37 7.90
CA ALA A 28 7.68 10.22 8.98
C ALA A 28 8.03 8.75 9.16
N HIS A 29 9.09 8.36 8.49
CA HIS A 29 9.61 7.02 8.38
C HIS A 29 10.72 6.70 9.39
N ASP A 30 10.90 7.48 10.45
CA ASP A 30 12.14 7.49 11.26
C ASP A 30 12.43 6.11 11.91
N ARG A 31 12.99 5.19 11.10
CA ARG A 31 13.58 3.84 11.30
C ARG A 31 13.28 2.81 10.21
N LEU A 32 12.40 3.05 9.23
CA LEU A 32 12.16 2.14 8.09
C LEU A 32 12.78 2.74 6.82
N ARG A 33 13.47 1.92 6.03
CA ARG A 33 13.94 2.37 4.71
C ARG A 33 12.72 2.51 3.81
N PHE A 34 12.80 3.39 2.81
CA PHE A 34 11.71 3.61 1.87
C PHE A 34 11.28 2.32 1.14
N VAL A 35 12.26 1.46 0.81
CA VAL A 35 12.05 0.10 0.28
C VAL A 35 11.19 -0.75 1.23
N ASP A 36 11.59 -0.85 2.51
CA ASP A 36 10.84 -1.59 3.54
C ASP A 36 9.39 -1.09 3.69
N PHE A 37 9.15 0.21 3.52
CA PHE A 37 7.78 0.76 3.52
C PHE A 37 6.96 0.35 2.30
N LEU A 38 7.58 0.26 1.12
CA LEU A 38 6.87 -0.15 -0.10
C LEU A 38 6.53 -1.64 -0.06
N ASP A 39 7.41 -2.46 0.50
CA ASP A 39 7.17 -3.89 0.77
C ASP A 39 5.95 -4.07 1.71
N ASP A 40 5.92 -3.34 2.83
CA ASP A 40 4.75 -3.34 3.74
C ASP A 40 3.44 -2.95 3.01
N VAL A 41 3.51 -2.00 2.07
CA VAL A 41 2.35 -1.60 1.27
C VAL A 41 1.95 -2.67 0.26
N GLU A 42 2.91 -3.34 -0.38
CA GLU A 42 2.66 -4.47 -1.29
C GLU A 42 1.96 -5.62 -0.56
N GLU A 43 2.42 -6.01 0.63
CA GLU A 43 1.75 -7.02 1.45
C GLU A 43 0.28 -6.64 1.78
N LEU A 44 0.02 -5.38 2.08
CA LEU A 44 -1.34 -4.90 2.34
C LEU A 44 -2.22 -4.95 1.09
N LEU A 45 -1.65 -4.66 -0.08
CA LEU A 45 -2.34 -4.76 -1.35
C LEU A 45 -2.61 -6.22 -1.72
N GLU A 46 -1.69 -7.13 -1.42
CA GLU A 46 -1.88 -8.58 -1.62
C GLU A 46 -3.08 -9.09 -0.81
N GLU A 47 -3.20 -8.70 0.46
CA GLU A 47 -4.37 -9.05 1.28
C GLU A 47 -5.68 -8.55 0.66
N VAL A 48 -5.65 -7.35 0.10
CA VAL A 48 -6.82 -6.74 -0.56
C VAL A 48 -7.15 -7.48 -1.86
N ALA A 49 -6.14 -7.79 -2.67
CA ALA A 49 -6.28 -8.51 -3.93
C ALA A 49 -6.78 -9.95 -3.70
N TRP A 50 -6.31 -10.62 -2.64
CA TRP A 50 -6.84 -11.89 -2.20
C TRP A 50 -8.33 -11.81 -1.80
N GLN A 51 -8.71 -10.80 -1.00
CA GLN A 51 -10.09 -10.66 -0.52
C GLN A 51 -11.10 -10.38 -1.65
N GLU A 52 -10.71 -9.60 -2.66
CA GLU A 52 -11.64 -9.22 -3.74
C GLU A 52 -11.60 -10.18 -4.93
N TRP A 53 -10.41 -10.65 -5.28
CA TRP A 53 -10.18 -11.35 -6.54
C TRP A 53 -9.67 -12.77 -6.35
N GLY A 54 -9.37 -13.19 -5.12
CA GLY A 54 -8.77 -14.50 -4.85
C GLY A 54 -7.41 -14.65 -5.51
N ASN A 55 -6.72 -13.54 -5.80
CA ASN A 55 -5.43 -13.53 -6.47
C ASN A 55 -4.55 -12.44 -5.85
N LYS A 56 -3.61 -12.85 -5.00
CA LYS A 56 -2.63 -11.94 -4.39
C LYS A 56 -1.60 -11.43 -5.40
N GLU A 57 -1.27 -12.24 -6.40
CA GLU A 57 -0.27 -11.94 -7.45
C GLU A 57 -0.71 -10.80 -8.38
N ALA A 58 -1.95 -10.32 -8.25
CA ALA A 58 -2.46 -9.20 -9.02
C ALA A 58 -1.75 -7.87 -8.70
N VAL A 59 -0.99 -7.80 -7.62
CA VAL A 59 -0.28 -6.60 -7.17
C VAL A 59 1.23 -6.80 -7.04
N ASP A 60 1.75 -7.97 -7.42
CA ASP A 60 3.19 -8.25 -7.40
C ASP A 60 3.96 -7.19 -8.20
N GLY A 61 5.09 -6.76 -7.65
CA GLY A 61 5.98 -5.78 -8.27
C GLY A 61 5.51 -4.33 -8.11
N PHE A 62 4.58 -4.08 -7.17
CA PHE A 62 4.18 -2.73 -6.78
C PHE A 62 5.37 -1.92 -6.28
N GLU A 63 6.18 -2.48 -5.38
CA GLU A 63 7.39 -1.86 -4.86
C GLU A 63 8.34 -1.48 -5.99
N GLU A 64 8.66 -2.44 -6.86
CA GLU A 64 9.61 -2.24 -7.96
C GLU A 64 9.12 -1.16 -8.94
N TYR A 65 7.82 -1.13 -9.25
CA TYR A 65 7.23 -0.08 -10.07
C TYR A 65 7.40 1.31 -9.45
N ILE A 66 7.10 1.46 -8.15
CA ILE A 66 7.21 2.75 -7.45
C ILE A 66 8.68 3.18 -7.34
N LEU A 67 9.59 2.27 -7.00
CA LEU A 67 11.02 2.57 -6.96
C LEU A 67 11.51 3.05 -8.33
N GLN A 68 11.20 2.35 -9.42
CA GLN A 68 11.59 2.79 -10.76
C GLN A 68 10.98 4.16 -11.14
N HIS A 69 9.76 4.44 -10.70
CA HIS A 69 9.09 5.71 -11.00
C HIS A 69 9.73 6.91 -10.28
N TYR A 70 10.20 6.74 -9.05
CA TYR A 70 10.73 7.84 -8.22
C TYR A 70 12.26 7.88 -8.09
N SER A 71 12.99 6.84 -8.50
CA SER A 71 14.44 6.72 -8.35
C SER A 71 15.25 7.11 -9.59
N GLY A 72 14.76 8.07 -10.38
CA GLY A 72 15.32 8.49 -11.67
C GLY A 72 16.84 8.59 -11.74
#